data_AF-A0A1S6J061-F1
#
_entry.id   AF-A0A1S6J061-F1
#
_cell.length_a   1.000
_cell.length_b   1.000
_cell.length_c   1.000
_cell.angle_alpha   90.00
_cell.angle_beta   90.00
_cell.angle_gamma   90.00
#
_symmetry.space_group_name_H-M   'P 1'
#
loop_
_entity.id
_entity.type
_entity.pdbx_description
1 polymer ?
#
loop_
_entity_poly.entity_id
_entity_poly.type
_entity_poly.pdbx_seq_one_letter_code
_entity_poly.pdbx_strand_id
1 'polypeptide(L)' 'MEELKSQILAFLEGVSKEKPRVIAEKIGAKKRDVDKACSELAKEGKIEYLYIGTSFVTLAGKDHTPGVIREE' A
#
# COMPACT_ATOMS: atom_id res chain seq x y z
N MET A 1 11.82 -9.45 6.84
CA MET A 1 10.44 -8.92 6.80
C MET A 1 10.42 -7.40 6.95
N GLU A 2 11.24 -6.80 7.82
CA GLU A 2 11.31 -5.34 7.97
C GLU A 2 11.73 -4.59 6.69
N GLU A 3 12.73 -5.10 5.95
CA GLU A 3 13.09 -4.53 4.63
C GLU A 3 11.90 -4.50 3.66
N LEU A 4 11.14 -5.59 3.58
CA LEU A 4 9.98 -5.68 2.69
C LEU A 4 8.90 -4.66 3.07
N LYS A 5 8.65 -4.49 4.38
CA LYS A 5 7.72 -3.47 4.89
C LYS A 5 8.19 -2.07 4.50
N SER A 6 9.48 -1.77 4.65
CA SER A 6 10.05 -0.48 4.28
C SER A 6 9.93 -0.22 2.77
N GLN A 7 10.20 -1.21 1.93
CA GLN A 7 10.02 -1.12 0.47
C GLN A 7 8.55 -0.87 0.08
N ILE A 8 7.60 -1.55 0.74
CA ILE A 8 6.16 -1.34 0.50
C ILE A 8 5.75 0.09 0.87
N LEU A 9 6.19 0.59 2.03
CA LEU A 9 5.88 1.96 2.46
C LEU A 9 6.46 2.99 1.50
N ALA A 10 7.75 2.85 1.13
CA ALA A 10 8.40 3.74 0.17
C ALA A 10 7.70 3.73 -1.21
N PHE A 11 7.22 2.57 -1.67
CA PHE A 11 6.43 2.49 -2.89
C PHE A 11 5.09 3.23 -2.74
N LEU A 12 4.38 3.04 -1.62
CA LEU A 12 3.09 3.68 -1.33
C LEU A 12 3.20 5.18 -1.06
N GLU A 13 4.37 5.72 -0.73
CA GLU A 13 4.60 7.17 -0.67
C GLU A 13 4.42 7.81 -2.05
N GLY A 14 4.93 7.17 -3.10
CA GLY A 14 4.88 7.65 -4.49
C GLY A 14 3.55 7.47 -5.22
N VAL A 15 2.61 6.68 -4.67
CA VAL A 15 1.31 6.41 -5.31
C VAL A 15 0.15 6.67 -4.35
N SER A 16 -1.04 7.00 -4.86
CA SER A 16 -2.21 7.20 -3.98
C SER A 16 -2.75 5.88 -3.43
N LYS A 17 -2.76 4.82 -4.24
CA LYS A 17 -3.20 3.47 -3.87
C LYS A 17 -2.72 2.49 -4.94
N GLU A 18 -2.43 1.25 -4.57
CA GLU A 18 -2.04 0.24 -5.55
C GLU A 18 -2.44 -1.18 -5.11
N LYS A 19 -2.57 -2.11 -6.05
CA LYS A 19 -2.89 -3.51 -5.78
C LYS A 19 -1.66 -4.22 -5.18
N PRO A 20 -1.82 -5.08 -4.16
CA PRO A 20 -0.71 -5.86 -3.58
C PRO A 20 0.06 -6.68 -4.61
N ARG A 21 -0.63 -7.19 -5.63
CA ARG A 21 -0.02 -7.90 -6.76
C ARG A 21 0.97 -7.01 -7.52
N VAL A 22 0.57 -5.79 -7.87
CA VAL A 22 1.40 -4.85 -8.63
C VAL A 22 2.60 -4.41 -7.78
N ILE A 23 2.40 -4.16 -6.48
CA ILE A 23 3.48 -3.85 -5.55
C ILE A 23 4.53 -4.96 -5.56
N ALA A 24 4.10 -6.22 -5.43
CA ALA A 24 5.00 -7.38 -5.47
C ALA A 24 5.81 -7.45 -6.77
N GLU A 25 5.18 -7.22 -7.92
CA GLU A 25 5.86 -7.18 -9.22
C GLU A 25 6.88 -6.02 -9.30
N LYS A 26 6.53 -4.84 -8.77
CA LYS A 26 7.38 -3.64 -8.81
C LYS A 26 8.60 -3.72 -7.88
N ILE A 27 8.44 -4.29 -6.68
CA ILE A 27 9.54 -4.44 -5.72
C ILE A 27 10.30 -5.76 -5.88
N GLY A 28 9.91 -6.60 -6.85
CA GLY A 28 10.57 -7.88 -7.14
C GLY A 28 10.38 -8.93 -6.03
N ALA A 29 9.30 -8.84 -5.26
CA ALA A 29 9.04 -9.73 -4.13
C ALA A 29 7.93 -10.76 -4.45
N LYS A 30 7.87 -11.83 -3.66
CA LYS A 30 6.77 -12.81 -3.78
C LYS A 30 5.47 -12.19 -3.25
N LYS A 31 4.38 -12.33 -4.03
CA LYS A 31 3.04 -11.87 -3.63
C LYS A 31 2.68 -12.28 -2.20
N ARG A 32 2.95 -13.52 -1.80
CA ARG A 32 2.63 -14.05 -0.47
C ARG A 32 3.35 -13.29 0.65
N ASP A 33 4.60 -12.92 0.44
CA ASP A 33 5.39 -12.16 1.43
C ASP A 33 4.90 -10.72 1.51
N VAL A 34 4.55 -10.11 0.37
CA VAL A 34 3.96 -8.77 0.31
C VAL A 34 2.61 -8.74 1.02
N ASP A 35 1.74 -9.70 0.77
CA ASP A 35 0.42 -9.79 1.39
C ASP A 35 0.52 -9.92 2.93
N LYS A 36 1.48 -10.71 3.40
CA LYS A 36 1.81 -10.84 4.82
C LYS A 36 2.33 -9.52 5.40
N ALA A 37 3.26 -8.86 4.72
CA ALA A 37 3.80 -7.58 5.16
C ALA A 37 2.74 -6.47 5.18
N CYS A 38 1.88 -6.40 4.16
CA CYS A 38 0.73 -5.49 4.13
C CYS A 38 -0.23 -5.77 5.29
N SER A 39 -0.52 -7.04 5.58
CA SER A 39 -1.38 -7.43 6.71
C SER A 39 -0.80 -6.97 8.06
N GLU A 40 0.51 -7.07 8.23
CA GLU A 40 1.18 -6.56 9.44
C GLU A 40 1.18 -5.03 9.49
N LEU A 41 1.52 -4.35 8.39
CA LEU A 41 1.50 -2.90 8.29
C LEU A 41 0.10 -2.32 8.57
N ALA A 42 -0.95 -3.03 8.15
CA ALA A 42 -2.34 -2.64 8.44
C ALA A 42 -2.67 -2.79 9.93
N LYS A 43 -2.20 -3.87 10.58
CA LYS A 43 -2.31 -4.03 12.04
C LYS A 43 -1.53 -2.98 12.82
N GLU A 44 -0.40 -2.55 12.29
CA GLU A 44 0.41 -1.45 12.83
C GLU A 44 -0.20 -0.06 12.54
N GLY A 45 -1.29 0.02 11.78
CA GLY A 45 -1.94 1.29 11.42
C GLY A 45 -1.14 2.14 10.43
N LYS A 46 -0.19 1.54 9.69
CA LYS A 46 0.66 2.25 8.70
C LYS A 46 0.05 2.26 7.30
N ILE A 47 -0.78 1.27 6.98
CA ILE A 47 -1.49 1.20 5.70
C ILE A 47 -2.97 0.86 5.92
N GLU A 48 -3.79 1.16 4.92
CA GLU A 48 -5.21 0.84 4.89
C GLU A 48 -5.55 0.04 3.63
N TYR A 49 -6.49 -0.89 3.77
CA TYR A 49 -7.05 -1.63 2.64
C TYR A 49 -8.28 -0.91 2.11
N LEU A 50 -8.31 -0.68 0.79
CA LEU A 50 -9.44 -0.08 0.09
C LEU A 50 -10.10 -1.13 -0.79
N TYR A 51 -11.41 -1.28 -0.66
CA TYR A 51 -12.20 -2.24 -1.43
C TYR A 51 -13.07 -1.52 -2.46
N ILE A 52 -12.46 -1.15 -3.59
CA ILE A 52 -13.11 -0.41 -4.69
C ILE A 52 -13.20 -1.35 -5.90
N GLY A 53 -14.11 -2.32 -5.81
CA GLY A 53 -14.24 -3.43 -6.77
C GLY A 53 -13.13 -4.50 -6.65
N THR A 54 -11.93 -4.11 -6.23
CA THR A 54 -10.84 -5.01 -5.85
C THR A 54 -10.06 -4.45 -4.67
N SER A 55 -9.14 -5.26 -4.12
CA SER A 55 -8.31 -4.90 -2.97
C SER A 55 -7.13 -4.04 -3.40
N PHE A 56 -7.12 -2.80 -2.93
CA PHE A 56 -5.97 -1.90 -3.00
C PHE A 56 -5.42 -1.67 -1.60
N VAL A 57 -4.17 -1.22 -1.54
CA VAL A 57 -3.52 -0.73 -0.32
C VAL A 57 -3.05 0.70 -0.53
N THR A 58 -3.16 1.51 0.52
CA THR A 58 -2.70 2.89 0.60
C THR A 58 -2.01 3.13 1.94
N LEU A 59 -1.19 4.17 2.06
CA LEU A 59 -0.74 4.64 3.37
C LEU A 59 -1.93 5.07 4.22
N ALA A 60 -1.86 4.77 5.51
CA ALA A 60 -2.90 5.13 6.46
C ALA A 60 -2.98 6.66 6.61
N GLY A 61 -4.19 7.20 6.64
CA GLY A 61 -4.42 8.65 6.71
C GLY A 61 -4.07 9.41 5.42
N LYS A 62 -3.68 8.72 4.35
CA LYS A 62 -3.56 9.32 3.03
C LYS A 62 -4.96 9.44 2.43
N ASP A 63 -5.30 10.66 2.01
CA ASP A 63 -6.59 10.92 1.38
C ASP A 63 -6.69 10.10 0.09
N HIS A 64 -7.60 9.13 0.10
CA HIS A 64 -7.81 8.18 -0.98
C HIS A 64 -9.04 8.52 -1.82
N THR A 65 -9.65 9.68 -1.56
CA THR A 65 -10.81 10.21 -2.26
C THR A 65 -10.38 10.60 -3.68
N PRO A 66 -10.95 9.97 -4.73
CA PRO A 66 -10.66 10.40 -6.09
C PRO A 66 -11.21 11.82 -6.31
N GLY A 67 -10.34 12.78 -6.64
CA GLY A 67 -10.75 14.12 -7.09
C GLY A 67 -10.43 15.30 -6.16
N VAL A 68 -9.78 15.09 -5.01
CA VAL A 68 -9.31 16.22 -4.18
C VAL A 68 -7.95 16.69 -4.69
N ILE A 69 -7.94 17.80 -5.43
CA ILE A 69 -6.73 18.59 -5.67
C ILE A 69 -6.34 19.14 -4.30
N ARG A 70 -5.14 18.80 -3.81
CA ARG A 70 -4.55 19.53 -2.68
C ARG A 70 -4.21 20.91 -3.20
N GLU A 71 -5.06 21.89 -2.95
CA GLU A 71 -4.64 23.29 -2.97
C GLU A 71 -3.68 23.46 -1.78
N GLU A 72 -2.45 23.84 -2.11
CA GLU A 72 -1.34 24.14 -1.19
C GLU A 72 -1.58 25.46 -0.45
#